data_AF-A0A2D7CKI8-F1
#
_entry.id   AF-A0A2D7CKI8-F1
#
_cell.length_a   1.000
_cell.length_b   1.000
_cell.length_c   1.000
_cell.angle_alpha   90.00
_cell.angle_beta   90.00
_cell.angle_gamma   90.00
#
_symmetry.space_group_name_H-M   'P 1'
#
loop_
_entity.id
_entity.type
_entity.pdbx_description
1 polymer ?
#
loop_
_entity_poly.entity_id
_entity_poly.type
_entity_poly.pdbx_seq_one_letter_code
_entity_poly.pdbx_strand_id
1 'polypeptide(L)'
;MLSFTAVPALAHHSGSTSLGVGGVQCSYILAYQENPAAQKDIRMWVEKFVDQVNEEMSSKRSPKEKVALSPELQWFATLLYCGLDPKQPLVKATMRMIDAEWDKMQEQKKQPS
;
A
#
# COMPACT_ATOMS: atom_id res chain seq x y z
N MET A 1 45.10 8.13 1.66
CA MET A 1 44.14 8.37 2.76
C MET A 1 42.91 9.01 2.15
N LEU A 2 41.78 8.31 2.11
CA LEU A 2 40.53 8.85 1.53
C LEU A 2 39.68 9.39 2.68
N SER A 3 39.60 10.71 2.78
CA SER A 3 38.72 11.42 3.72
C SER A 3 37.28 11.25 3.27
N PHE A 4 36.49 10.53 4.07
CA PHE A 4 35.04 10.48 3.91
C PHE A 4 34.45 11.79 4.41
N THR A 5 33.97 12.64 3.49
CA THR A 5 33.09 13.75 3.84
C THR A 5 31.73 13.18 4.22
N ALA A 6 31.39 13.28 5.50
CA ALA A 6 30.05 12.96 6.01
C ALA A 6 29.03 13.95 5.43
N VAL A 7 28.10 13.43 4.64
CA VAL A 7 26.91 14.15 4.17
C VAL A 7 26.01 14.44 5.39
N PRO A 8 25.47 15.66 5.54
CA PRO A 8 24.63 15.97 6.69
C PRO A 8 23.33 15.17 6.62
N ALA A 9 22.98 14.55 7.75
CA ALA A 9 21.71 13.87 7.97
C ALA A 9 20.55 14.82 7.66
N LEU A 10 19.73 14.45 6.68
CA LEU A 10 18.56 15.18 6.27
C LEU A 10 17.54 15.16 7.42
N ALA A 11 17.28 16.33 7.98
CA ALA A 11 16.32 16.54 9.06
C ALA A 11 14.93 15.98 8.70
N HIS A 12 14.43 15.05 9.50
CA HIS A 12 13.03 14.64 9.47
C HIS A 12 12.17 15.79 10.02
N HIS A 13 11.53 16.51 9.10
CA HIS A 13 10.56 17.55 9.43
C HIS A 13 9.25 16.86 9.85
N SER A 14 9.00 16.82 11.16
CA SER A 14 7.76 16.36 11.77
C SER A 14 6.65 17.40 11.57
N GLY A 15 5.88 17.23 10.50
CA GLY A 15 4.70 18.05 10.22
C GLY A 15 3.62 17.25 9.48
N SER A 16 2.44 17.20 10.08
CA SER A 16 1.15 16.75 9.52
C SER A 16 0.75 15.28 9.71
N THR A 17 -0.23 15.12 10.61
CA THR A 17 -1.04 13.94 10.90
C THR A 17 -1.64 13.29 9.64
N SER A 18 -1.55 11.95 9.55
CA SER A 18 -2.06 11.00 8.52
C SER A 18 -1.11 10.54 7.39
N LEU A 19 0.00 11.22 7.13
CA LEU A 19 1.01 10.81 6.10
C LEU A 19 2.08 9.86 6.65
N GLY A 20 1.69 8.87 7.46
CA GLY A 20 2.61 7.87 8.03
C GLY A 20 3.21 6.92 6.98
N VAL A 21 3.23 5.62 7.24
CA VAL A 21 3.72 4.59 6.29
C VAL A 21 3.09 4.74 4.88
N GLY A 22 1.82 5.16 4.80
CA GLY A 22 1.13 5.43 3.53
C GLY A 22 1.72 6.54 2.66
N GLY A 23 2.46 7.49 3.24
CA GLY A 23 3.13 8.58 2.51
C GLY A 23 4.49 8.18 1.93
N VAL A 24 5.04 7.02 2.33
CA VAL A 24 6.33 6.53 1.86
C VAL A 24 6.26 6.22 0.38
N GLN A 25 7.26 6.67 -0.40
CA GLN A 25 7.32 6.34 -1.83
C GLN A 25 7.58 4.86 -2.04
N CYS A 26 6.95 4.30 -3.07
CA CYS A 26 7.09 2.91 -3.44
C CYS A 26 8.53 2.47 -3.73
N SER A 27 9.39 3.38 -4.18
CA SER A 27 10.83 3.13 -4.32
C SER A 27 11.49 2.67 -3.02
N TYR A 28 11.13 3.25 -1.87
CA TYR A 28 11.64 2.82 -0.56
C TYR A 28 11.02 1.49 -0.14
N ILE A 29 9.74 1.27 -0.40
CA ILE A 29 9.07 -0.02 -0.12
C ILE A 29 9.79 -1.17 -0.83
N LEU A 30 10.13 -0.98 -2.11
CA LEU A 30 10.87 -1.95 -2.91
C LEU A 30 12.31 -2.14 -2.41
N ALA A 31 12.99 -1.05 -2.03
CA ALA A 31 14.36 -1.11 -1.51
C ALA A 31 14.46 -1.87 -0.17
N TYR A 32 13.40 -1.84 0.65
CA TYR A 32 13.34 -2.52 1.94
C TYR A 32 12.53 -3.83 1.91
N GLN A 33 12.27 -4.41 0.73
CA GLN A 33 11.40 -5.58 0.59
C GLN A 33 11.88 -6.83 1.37
N GLU A 34 13.18 -6.93 1.62
CA GLU A 34 13.80 -8.03 2.37
C GLU A 34 13.96 -7.72 3.87
N ASN A 35 13.56 -6.52 4.33
CA ASN A 35 13.65 -6.13 5.73
C ASN A 35 12.38 -6.59 6.49
N PRO A 36 12.50 -7.51 7.47
CA PRO A 36 11.32 -8.07 8.14
C PRO A 36 10.53 -7.05 8.98
N ALA A 37 11.21 -6.06 9.56
CA ALA A 37 10.55 -5.03 10.35
C ALA A 37 9.75 -4.08 9.46
N ALA A 38 10.35 -3.61 8.37
CA ALA A 38 9.67 -2.78 7.38
C ALA A 38 8.46 -3.52 6.77
N GLN A 39 8.65 -4.78 6.39
CA GLN A 39 7.58 -5.62 5.88
C GLN A 39 6.40 -5.72 6.85
N LYS A 40 6.67 -5.94 8.15
CA LYS A 40 5.62 -6.01 9.18
C LYS A 40 4.84 -4.69 9.27
N ASP A 41 5.53 -3.56 9.36
CA ASP A 41 4.90 -2.25 9.51
C ASP A 41 4.06 -1.87 8.29
N ILE A 42 4.57 -2.15 7.09
CA ILE A 42 3.86 -1.91 5.84
C ILE A 42 2.62 -2.80 5.73
N ARG A 43 2.74 -4.10 6.05
CA ARG A 43 1.60 -5.03 6.02
C ARG A 43 0.50 -4.61 6.99
N MET A 44 0.85 -4.28 8.23
CA MET A 44 -0.13 -3.79 9.21
C MET A 44 -0.81 -2.50 8.74
N TRP A 45 -0.05 -1.59 8.13
CA TRP A 45 -0.62 -0.35 7.60
C TRP A 45 -1.58 -0.63 6.43
N VAL A 46 -1.19 -1.46 5.46
CA VAL A 46 -2.02 -1.81 4.30
C VAL A 46 -3.29 -2.53 4.75
N GLU A 47 -3.21 -3.43 5.71
CA GLU A 47 -4.36 -4.19 6.23
C GLU A 47 -5.39 -3.25 6.83
N LYS A 48 -4.93 -2.39 7.75
CA LYS A 48 -5.77 -1.37 8.38
C LYS A 48 -6.38 -0.41 7.37
N PHE A 49 -5.62 -0.02 6.34
CA PHE A 49 -6.11 0.89 5.31
C PHE A 49 -7.20 0.24 4.44
N VAL A 50 -7.00 -1.02 4.04
CA VAL A 50 -8.02 -1.79 3.30
C VAL A 50 -9.29 -1.94 4.11
N ASP A 51 -9.18 -2.24 5.41
CA ASP A 51 -10.34 -2.32 6.31
C ASP A 51 -11.10 -0.99 6.41
N GLN A 52 -10.37 0.13 6.55
CA GLN A 52 -10.97 1.47 6.58
C GLN A 52 -11.74 1.78 5.29
N VAL A 53 -11.14 1.49 4.13
CA VAL A 53 -11.81 1.69 2.83
C VAL A 53 -13.03 0.78 2.70
N ASN A 54 -12.92 -0.49 3.10
CA ASN A 54 -14.04 -1.42 3.10
C ASN A 54 -15.20 -0.93 3.98
N GLU A 55 -14.92 -0.44 5.19
CA GLU A 55 -15.93 0.12 6.09
C GLU A 55 -16.61 1.32 5.46
N GLU A 56 -15.83 2.28 4.95
CA GLU A 56 -16.37 3.48 4.31
C GLU A 56 -17.25 3.12 3.11
N MET A 57 -16.80 2.21 2.26
CA MET A 57 -17.50 1.81 1.04
C MET A 57 -18.74 0.96 1.32
N SER A 58 -18.70 0.12 2.36
CA SER A 58 -19.85 -0.69 2.78
C SER A 58 -21.05 0.15 3.26
N SER A 59 -20.79 1.39 3.69
CA SER A 59 -21.84 2.36 4.05
C SER A 59 -22.46 3.07 2.83
N LYS A 60 -21.76 3.07 1.69
CA LYS A 60 -22.10 3.87 0.50
C LYS A 60 -22.58 3.03 -0.69
N ARG A 61 -22.40 1.71 -0.68
CA ARG A 61 -22.66 0.85 -1.86
C ARG A 61 -23.45 -0.43 -1.53
N SER A 62 -24.23 -0.86 -2.52
CA SER A 62 -24.90 -2.16 -2.58
C SER A 62 -24.47 -2.89 -3.86
N PRO A 63 -24.01 -4.15 -3.79
CA PRO A 63 -23.84 -4.97 -2.60
C PRO A 63 -22.63 -4.54 -1.74
N LYS A 64 -22.67 -4.87 -0.45
CA LYS A 64 -21.63 -4.54 0.56
C LYS A 64 -20.38 -5.42 0.44
N GLU A 65 -19.91 -5.65 -0.78
CA GLU A 65 -18.73 -6.46 -1.02
C GLU A 65 -17.48 -5.74 -0.55
N LYS A 66 -16.68 -6.48 0.22
CA LYS A 66 -15.42 -6.03 0.79
C LYS A 66 -14.28 -6.65 0.00
N VAL A 67 -13.26 -5.86 -0.29
CA VAL A 67 -11.99 -6.39 -0.79
C VAL A 67 -11.34 -7.21 0.33
N ALA A 68 -11.12 -8.49 0.07
CA ALA A 68 -10.38 -9.37 0.96
C ALA A 68 -9.06 -9.73 0.29
N LEU A 69 -7.96 -9.19 0.80
CA LEU A 69 -6.61 -9.59 0.40
C LEU A 69 -6.13 -10.64 1.39
N SER A 70 -5.78 -11.84 0.92
CA SER A 70 -5.18 -12.82 1.82
C SER A 70 -3.85 -12.25 2.36
N PRO A 71 -3.47 -12.53 3.63
CA PRO A 71 -2.26 -11.97 4.22
C PRO A 71 -0.98 -12.25 3.42
N GLU A 72 -0.92 -13.41 2.76
CA GLU A 72 0.18 -13.81 1.88
C GLU A 72 0.20 -13.02 0.56
N LEU A 73 -0.97 -12.83 -0.05
CA LEU A 73 -1.09 -12.06 -1.29
C LEU A 73 -0.93 -10.56 -1.07
N GLN A 74 -1.28 -10.05 0.11
CA GLN A 74 -1.22 -8.63 0.42
C GLN A 74 0.20 -8.06 0.29
N TRP A 75 1.21 -8.80 0.74
CA TRP A 75 2.60 -8.36 0.60
C TRP A 75 3.06 -8.40 -0.86
N PHE A 76 2.78 -9.49 -1.57
CA PHE A 76 3.09 -9.63 -2.98
C PHE A 76 2.42 -8.53 -3.82
N ALA A 77 1.12 -8.28 -3.59
CA ALA A 77 0.36 -7.25 -4.28
C ALA A 77 0.90 -5.85 -3.96
N THR A 78 1.27 -5.59 -2.70
CA THR A 78 1.92 -4.31 -2.33
C THR A 78 3.19 -4.08 -3.15
N LEU A 79 4.06 -5.10 -3.26
CA LEU A 79 5.28 -5.01 -4.06
C LEU A 79 4.97 -4.84 -5.56
N LEU A 80 4.01 -5.59 -6.09
CA LEU A 80 3.58 -5.51 -7.49
C LEU A 80 3.10 -4.09 -7.84
N TYR A 81 2.15 -3.55 -7.07
CA TYR A 81 1.59 -2.21 -7.32
C TYR A 81 2.59 -1.09 -7.07
N CYS A 82 3.56 -1.28 -6.17
CA CYS A 82 4.69 -0.37 -6.03
C CYS A 82 5.69 -0.47 -7.19
N GLY A 83 5.87 -1.65 -7.78
CA GLY A 83 6.70 -1.87 -8.97
C GLY A 83 6.16 -1.20 -10.24
N LEU A 84 4.83 -1.03 -10.35
CA LEU A 84 4.21 -0.36 -11.51
C LEU A 84 4.55 1.14 -11.61
N ASP A 85 4.72 1.81 -10.47
CA ASP A 85 5.13 3.22 -10.42
C ASP A 85 5.91 3.49 -9.12
N PRO A 86 7.24 3.33 -9.11
CA PRO A 86 8.04 3.52 -7.90
C PRO A 86 8.03 4.94 -7.33
N LYS A 87 7.57 5.94 -8.09
CA LYS A 87 7.53 7.34 -7.64
C LYS A 87 6.25 7.67 -6.86
N GLN A 88 5.23 6.81 -6.93
CA GLN A 88 3.99 7.04 -6.22
C GLN A 88 4.10 6.72 -4.72
N PRO A 89 3.30 7.35 -3.86
CA PRO A 89 3.21 6.98 -2.45
C PRO A 89 2.47 5.65 -2.28
N LEU A 90 2.79 4.91 -1.22
CA LEU A 90 2.18 3.62 -0.88
C LEU A 90 0.64 3.69 -0.89
N VAL A 91 0.04 4.74 -0.32
CA VAL A 91 -1.41 4.91 -0.31
C VAL A 91 -2.04 4.87 -1.71
N LYS A 92 -1.37 5.44 -2.71
CA LYS A 92 -1.87 5.43 -4.09
C LYS A 92 -1.72 4.06 -4.73
N ALA A 93 -0.63 3.34 -4.43
CA ALA A 93 -0.46 1.95 -4.84
C ALA A 93 -1.53 1.04 -4.23
N THR A 94 -1.80 1.21 -2.94
CA THR A 94 -2.81 0.44 -2.20
C THR A 94 -4.22 0.71 -2.72
N MET A 95 -4.57 1.97 -3.03
CA MET A 95 -5.86 2.29 -3.67
C MET A 95 -6.01 1.64 -5.05
N ARG A 96 -4.96 1.60 -5.88
CA ARG A 96 -5.01 0.90 -7.18
C ARG A 96 -5.24 -0.61 -7.03
N MET A 97 -4.59 -1.21 -6.03
CA MET A 97 -4.79 -2.63 -5.70
C MET A 97 -6.24 -2.91 -5.29
N ILE A 98 -6.77 -2.03 -4.44
CA ILE A 98 -8.17 -2.00 -4.01
C ILE A 98 -9.10 -1.97 -5.23
N ASP A 99 -8.95 -0.96 -6.10
CA ASP A 99 -9.81 -0.75 -7.27
C ASP A 99 -9.80 -1.97 -8.20
N ALA A 100 -8.63 -2.58 -8.43
CA ALA A 100 -8.50 -3.76 -9.27
C ALA A 100 -9.22 -5.00 -8.72
N GLU A 101 -9.18 -5.23 -7.40
CA GLU A 101 -9.95 -6.32 -6.79
C GLU A 101 -11.46 -6.04 -6.88
N TRP A 102 -11.89 -4.79 -6.75
CA TRP A 102 -13.29 -4.42 -6.98
C TRP A 102 -13.71 -4.66 -8.44
N ASP A 103 -12.90 -4.25 -9.41
CA ASP A 103 -13.19 -4.44 -10.83
C ASP A 103 -13.34 -5.93 -11.18
N LYS A 104 -12.42 -6.76 -10.66
CA LYS A 104 -12.49 -8.22 -10.79
C LYS A 104 -13.77 -8.81 -10.21
N MET A 105 -14.25 -8.33 -9.06
CA MET A 105 -15.53 -8.76 -8.49
C MET A 105 -16.72 -8.38 -9.40
N GLN A 106 -16.67 -7.22 -10.06
CA GLN A 106 -17.72 -6.81 -11.00
C GLN A 106 -17.67 -7.60 -12.30
N GLU A 107 -16.48 -7.94 -12.80
CA GLU A 107 -16.31 -8.78 -14.00
C GLU A 107 -16.83 -10.20 -13.78
N GLN A 108 -16.53 -10.81 -12.63
CA GLN A 108 -17.04 -12.14 -12.27
C GLN A 108 -18.57 -12.20 -12.23
N LYS A 109 -19.25 -11.09 -11.92
CA LYS A 109 -20.72 -11.01 -11.98
C LYS A 109 -21.29 -10.92 -13.40
N LYS A 110 -20.51 -10.39 -14.34
CA LYS A 110 -20.92 -10.22 -15.74
C LYS A 110 -20.78 -11.50 -16.56
N GLN A 111 -20.01 -12.47 -16.09
CA GLN A 111 -19.93 -13.80 -16.68
C GLN A 111 -20.95 -14.71 -15.95
N PRO A 112 -22.16 -14.92 -16.50
CA PRO A 112 -23.04 -15.94 -15.96
C PRO A 112 -22.39 -17.31 -16.20
N SER A 113 -22.32 -18.13 -15.15
CA SER A 113 -22.01 -19.56 -15.25
C SER A 113 -23.01 -20.28 -16.14
#